data_AF-A0A1G0SQ59-F1
#
_entry.id   AF-A0A1G0SQ59-F1
#
_cell.length_a   1.000
_cell.length_b   1.000
_cell.length_c   1.000
_cell.angle_alpha   90.00
_cell.angle_beta   90.00
_cell.angle_gamma   90.00
#
_symmetry.space_group_name_H-M   'P 1'
#
loop_
_entity.id
_entity.type
_entity.pdbx_description
1 polymer ?
#
loop_
_entity_poly.entity_id
_entity_poly.type
_entity_poly.pdbx_seq_one_letter_code
_entity_poly.pdbx_strand_id
1 'polypeptide(L)'
;MFEKEIQFITDFNLNKIKSLSSSFMFDELFRVELHPALIKYISGKLDYLIYEERKILLENSRFDYSGAKIAEYLNLISNEIKKTKKLSYNEVEDYIKKGVVFNANFSVQPKSTFTNIIYEDSDEPKSTAEIKVYLNFIYYYDYLKEIINSYISKRKIINLGKDEFREILEKIDNELLASKREDIIFDGLNSISDFYNDGGISKSSIRPSLVEAYLKEKNLNEMIELLHKGIKDNKKKAEIDELKKILFTKPIIKQEPLEEKVIEQNEIEKKTETKTLPDIEFEEDSKKEEEIKEEEIEVKSRQSGTDELIESELSELEIEKKQDGSEEETLIIDDEDKVNQELILEEEIIENVEKENELEIEELIEEDIPVSKEIKREKDIFSFLSKKEIDKIISLIFNDDEDDFTNTMEKISECIGYEQASEILKSVFFTYRVNPYKREAVTLTNAVSNYFHQGN
;
A
#
# COMPACT_ATOMS: atom_id res chain seq x y z
N MET A 1 -10.79 -3.30 15.89
CA MET A 1 -9.56 -3.80 16.56
C MET A 1 -8.50 -2.71 16.48
N PHE A 2 -7.64 -2.56 17.50
CA PHE A 2 -6.60 -1.50 17.57
C PHE A 2 -7.09 -0.03 17.64
N GLU A 3 -8.37 0.18 17.98
CA GLU A 3 -8.98 1.52 18.08
C GLU A 3 -8.24 2.50 18.98
N LYS A 4 -7.62 2.04 20.07
CA LYS A 4 -6.90 2.93 21.01
C LYS A 4 -5.67 3.57 20.40
N GLU A 5 -4.94 2.83 19.56
CA GLU A 5 -3.74 3.33 18.89
C GLU A 5 -4.12 4.16 17.67
N ILE A 6 -5.15 3.76 16.92
CA ILE A 6 -5.74 4.60 15.85
C ILE A 6 -6.20 5.95 16.42
N GLN A 7 -6.90 5.94 17.56
CA GLN A 7 -7.31 7.16 18.27
C GLN A 7 -6.11 7.99 18.73
N PHE A 8 -5.08 7.37 19.32
CA PHE A 8 -3.85 8.06 19.74
C PHE A 8 -3.14 8.76 18.57
N ILE A 9 -2.90 8.04 17.46
CA ILE A 9 -2.25 8.59 16.26
C ILE A 9 -3.09 9.71 15.65
N THR A 10 -4.42 9.54 15.65
CA THR A 10 -5.38 10.58 15.23
C THR A 10 -5.25 11.83 16.09
N ASP A 11 -5.39 11.72 17.41
CA ASP A 11 -5.31 12.86 18.33
C ASP A 11 -3.93 13.54 18.29
N PHE A 12 -2.85 12.76 18.16
CA PHE A 12 -1.50 13.27 18.01
C PHE A 12 -1.35 14.14 16.76
N ASN A 13 -1.79 13.66 15.59
CA ASN A 13 -1.69 14.42 14.34
C ASN A 13 -2.70 15.57 14.26
N LEU A 14 -3.91 15.44 14.82
CA LEU A 14 -4.86 16.54 14.95
C LEU A 14 -4.32 17.65 15.85
N ASN A 15 -3.54 17.33 16.89
CA ASN A 15 -2.90 18.36 17.73
C ASN A 15 -1.83 19.16 16.97
N LYS A 16 -1.11 18.56 16.01
CA LYS A 16 -0.11 19.25 15.18
C LYS A 16 -0.76 20.36 14.32
N ILE A 17 -1.87 20.06 13.63
CA ILE A 17 -2.55 21.02 12.74
C ILE A 17 -3.29 22.15 13.47
N LYS A 18 -3.53 22.07 14.79
CA LYS A 18 -4.14 23.18 15.58
C LYS A 18 -3.28 24.45 15.61
N SER A 19 -2.01 24.35 15.24
CA SER A 19 -1.11 25.50 15.10
C SER A 19 -1.33 26.32 13.82
N LEU A 20 -2.03 25.76 12.83
CA LEU A 20 -2.34 26.41 11.56
C LEU A 20 -3.50 27.41 11.70
N SER A 21 -3.60 28.32 10.73
CA SER A 21 -4.76 29.21 10.58
C SER A 21 -6.06 28.42 10.31
N SER A 22 -7.22 29.07 10.46
CA SER A 22 -8.53 28.45 10.19
C SER A 22 -8.70 27.96 8.74
N SER A 23 -7.89 28.48 7.83
CA SER A 23 -7.67 27.92 6.49
C SER A 23 -6.21 28.09 6.07
N PHE A 24 -5.68 27.12 5.33
CA PHE A 24 -4.30 27.04 4.88
C PHE A 24 -4.20 26.27 3.54
N MET A 25 -3.06 26.37 2.85
CA MET A 25 -2.80 25.62 1.60
C MET A 25 -2.17 24.26 1.90
N PHE A 26 -2.22 23.33 0.94
CA PHE A 26 -1.63 21.98 1.11
C PHE A 26 -0.15 22.03 1.51
N ASP A 27 0.64 22.92 0.92
CA ASP A 27 2.08 23.06 1.19
C ASP A 27 2.39 23.53 2.64
N GLU A 28 1.41 24.03 3.38
CA GLU A 28 1.59 24.43 4.78
C GLU A 28 1.55 23.23 5.74
N LEU A 29 0.99 22.09 5.31
CA LEU A 29 0.96 20.85 6.10
C LEU A 29 2.35 20.24 6.34
N PHE A 30 3.31 20.49 5.45
CA PHE A 30 4.70 20.05 5.63
C PHE A 30 5.38 20.76 6.83
N ARG A 31 4.89 21.94 7.24
CA ARG A 31 5.49 22.75 8.33
C ARG A 31 5.12 22.29 9.73
N VAL A 32 4.13 21.41 9.86
CA VAL A 32 3.62 20.92 11.15
C VAL A 32 3.98 19.46 11.42
N GLU A 33 4.98 18.92 10.69
CA GLU A 33 5.58 17.61 10.95
C GLU A 33 4.57 16.45 11.02
N LEU A 34 3.49 16.50 10.22
CA LEU A 34 2.59 15.36 10.06
C LEU A 34 3.34 14.13 9.52
N HIS A 35 2.87 12.95 9.89
CA HIS A 35 3.42 11.71 9.33
C HIS A 35 3.37 11.73 7.79
N PRO A 36 4.46 11.39 7.06
CA PRO A 36 4.47 11.47 5.59
C PRO A 36 3.35 10.66 4.91
N ALA A 37 2.97 9.51 5.49
CA ALA A 37 1.83 8.72 5.06
C ALA A 37 0.47 9.48 5.09
N LEU A 38 0.29 10.41 6.03
CA LEU A 38 -0.90 11.26 6.11
C LEU A 38 -0.86 12.40 5.09
N ILE A 39 0.31 13.01 4.88
CA ILE A 39 0.52 13.98 3.79
C ILE A 39 0.22 13.32 2.44
N LYS A 40 0.69 12.09 2.23
CA LYS A 40 0.42 11.27 1.04
C LYS A 40 -1.07 10.98 0.86
N TYR A 41 -1.76 10.58 1.93
CA TYR A 41 -3.21 10.36 1.91
C TYR A 41 -4.00 11.63 1.56
N ILE A 42 -3.69 12.77 2.20
CA ILE A 42 -4.32 14.07 1.91
C ILE A 42 -4.05 14.47 0.46
N SER A 43 -2.81 14.32 -0.01
CA SER A 43 -2.43 14.52 -1.41
C SER A 43 -3.29 13.68 -2.36
N GLY A 44 -3.44 12.38 -2.11
CA GLY A 44 -4.27 11.47 -2.90
C GLY A 44 -5.75 11.85 -2.87
N LYS A 45 -6.27 12.34 -1.73
CA LYS A 45 -7.65 12.83 -1.65
C LYS A 45 -7.88 14.09 -2.49
N LEU A 46 -6.91 15.00 -2.57
CA LEU A 46 -6.99 16.14 -3.48
C LEU A 46 -6.92 15.69 -4.95
N ASP A 47 -6.06 14.73 -5.28
CA ASP A 47 -6.00 14.14 -6.64
C ASP A 47 -7.35 13.49 -7.02
N TYR A 48 -8.01 12.81 -6.07
CA TYR A 48 -9.35 12.24 -6.25
C TYR A 48 -10.42 13.31 -6.50
N LEU A 49 -10.48 14.37 -5.70
CA LEU A 49 -11.46 15.45 -5.90
C LEU A 49 -11.27 16.14 -7.26
N ILE A 50 -10.02 16.33 -7.69
CA ILE A 50 -9.70 16.91 -9.00
C ILE A 50 -10.07 15.95 -10.15
N TYR A 51 -9.92 14.63 -9.95
CA TYR A 51 -10.38 13.62 -10.90
C TYR A 51 -11.91 13.64 -11.05
N GLU A 52 -12.67 13.71 -9.96
CA GLU A 52 -14.14 13.75 -10.01
C GLU A 52 -14.66 15.01 -10.72
N GLU A 53 -14.13 16.19 -10.38
CA GLU A 53 -14.44 17.45 -11.09
C GLU A 53 -14.11 17.36 -12.59
N ARG A 54 -12.98 16.72 -12.95
CA ARG A 54 -12.60 16.48 -14.34
C ARG A 54 -13.53 15.48 -15.02
N LYS A 55 -13.97 14.43 -14.34
CA LYS A 55 -14.93 13.43 -14.85
C LYS A 55 -16.26 14.10 -15.17
N ILE A 56 -16.80 14.88 -14.24
CA ILE A 56 -18.02 15.69 -14.43
C ILE A 56 -17.88 16.64 -15.63
N LEU A 57 -16.73 17.32 -15.78
CA LEU A 57 -16.46 18.17 -16.93
C LEU A 57 -16.47 17.40 -18.27
N LEU A 58 -15.85 16.21 -18.30
CA LEU A 58 -15.76 15.39 -19.51
C LEU A 58 -17.11 14.80 -19.92
N GLU A 59 -17.89 14.32 -18.96
CA GLU A 59 -19.21 13.70 -19.19
C GLU A 59 -20.27 14.72 -19.66
N ASN A 60 -20.18 15.98 -19.19
CA ASN A 60 -21.20 17.00 -19.46
C ASN A 60 -20.84 18.01 -20.57
N SER A 61 -19.63 17.93 -21.14
CA SER A 61 -19.19 18.91 -22.15
C SER A 61 -19.55 18.51 -23.58
N ARG A 62 -19.72 19.52 -24.45
CA ARG A 62 -19.97 19.37 -25.89
C ARG A 62 -18.69 19.39 -26.73
N PHE A 63 -17.53 19.52 -26.09
CA PHE A 63 -16.22 19.59 -26.74
C PHE A 63 -15.43 18.30 -26.50
N ASP A 64 -14.55 17.95 -27.43
CA ASP A 64 -13.64 16.82 -27.29
C ASP A 64 -12.36 17.25 -26.54
N TYR A 65 -12.07 16.57 -25.43
CA TYR A 65 -10.87 16.78 -24.60
C TYR A 65 -9.88 15.60 -24.67
N SER A 66 -10.11 14.62 -25.55
CA SER A 66 -9.27 13.42 -25.68
C SER A 66 -7.86 13.70 -26.24
N GLY A 67 -7.68 14.86 -26.89
CA GLY A 67 -6.41 15.26 -27.49
C GLY A 67 -5.27 15.41 -26.48
N ALA A 68 -4.10 14.84 -26.78
CA ALA A 68 -2.94 14.77 -25.87
C ALA A 68 -2.54 16.13 -25.24
N LYS A 69 -2.49 17.20 -26.04
CA LYS A 69 -2.19 18.57 -25.54
C LYS A 69 -3.24 19.09 -24.55
N ILE A 70 -4.51 18.71 -24.73
CA ILE A 70 -5.57 19.08 -23.78
C ILE A 70 -5.37 18.31 -22.47
N ALA A 71 -5.00 17.02 -22.55
CA ALA A 71 -4.65 16.24 -21.36
C ALA A 71 -3.42 16.82 -20.61
N GLU A 72 -2.39 17.27 -21.31
CA GLU A 72 -1.23 17.99 -20.74
C GLU A 72 -1.68 19.26 -19.98
N TYR A 73 -2.46 20.14 -20.63
CA TYR A 73 -2.97 21.36 -19.98
C TYR A 73 -3.89 21.06 -18.79
N LEU A 74 -4.75 20.04 -18.88
CA LEU A 74 -5.58 19.60 -17.76
C LEU A 74 -4.72 19.11 -16.59
N ASN A 75 -3.61 18.41 -16.83
CA ASN A 75 -2.69 18.00 -15.78
C ASN A 75 -1.95 19.18 -15.13
N LEU A 76 -1.59 20.22 -15.90
CA LEU A 76 -1.03 21.47 -15.35
C LEU A 76 -2.07 22.20 -14.48
N ILE A 77 -3.32 22.30 -14.95
CA ILE A 77 -4.45 22.86 -14.19
C ILE A 77 -4.69 22.07 -12.90
N SER A 78 -4.68 20.73 -12.95
CA SER A 78 -4.79 19.87 -11.77
C SER A 78 -3.70 20.14 -10.73
N ASN A 79 -2.44 20.26 -11.16
CA ASN A 79 -1.33 20.59 -10.25
C ASN A 79 -1.51 21.97 -9.60
N GLU A 80 -1.98 22.97 -10.34
CA GLU A 80 -2.18 24.32 -9.81
C GLU A 80 -3.40 24.41 -8.87
N ILE A 81 -4.51 23.73 -9.20
CA ILE A 81 -5.67 23.60 -8.31
C ILE A 81 -5.24 22.97 -6.98
N LYS A 82 -4.43 21.89 -7.01
CA LYS A 82 -3.96 21.20 -5.81
C LYS A 82 -3.12 22.10 -4.89
N LYS A 83 -2.22 22.91 -5.46
CA LYS A 83 -1.39 23.87 -4.72
C LYS A 83 -2.22 25.01 -4.12
N THR A 84 -3.13 25.57 -4.93
CA THR A 84 -3.88 26.78 -4.57
C THR A 84 -5.17 26.53 -3.79
N LYS A 85 -5.65 25.28 -3.71
CA LYS A 85 -6.81 24.88 -2.89
C LYS A 85 -6.55 25.25 -1.43
N LYS A 86 -7.32 26.23 -0.96
CA LYS A 86 -7.47 26.51 0.47
C LYS A 86 -8.26 25.39 1.12
N LEU A 87 -7.68 24.79 2.14
CA LEU A 87 -8.29 23.78 3.00
C LEU A 87 -8.74 24.46 4.29
N SER A 88 -9.89 24.09 4.80
CA SER A 88 -10.33 24.42 6.16
C SER A 88 -9.81 23.38 7.15
N TYR A 89 -9.71 23.77 8.43
CA TYR A 89 -9.38 22.84 9.51
C TYR A 89 -10.28 21.58 9.50
N ASN A 90 -11.58 21.75 9.28
CA ASN A 90 -12.55 20.64 9.30
C ASN A 90 -12.36 19.66 8.13
N GLU A 91 -12.03 20.14 6.93
CA GLU A 91 -11.70 19.26 5.78
C GLU A 91 -10.47 18.40 6.10
N VAL A 92 -9.42 19.01 6.67
CA VAL A 92 -8.17 18.29 6.99
C VAL A 92 -8.33 17.38 8.21
N GLU A 93 -9.16 17.74 9.19
CA GLU A 93 -9.50 16.86 10.31
C GLU A 93 -10.18 15.57 9.82
N ASP A 94 -11.11 15.66 8.86
CA ASP A 94 -11.73 14.49 8.23
C ASP A 94 -10.69 13.65 7.45
N TYR A 95 -9.82 14.30 6.68
CA TYR A 95 -8.78 13.60 5.91
C TYR A 95 -7.72 12.94 6.80
N ILE A 96 -7.36 13.55 7.95
CA ILE A 96 -6.47 12.92 8.93
C ILE A 96 -7.14 11.70 9.56
N LYS A 97 -8.40 11.81 10.01
CA LYS A 97 -9.13 10.66 10.60
C LYS A 97 -9.20 9.49 9.63
N LYS A 98 -9.60 9.73 8.39
CA LYS A 98 -9.67 8.70 7.33
C LYS A 98 -8.28 8.19 6.95
N GLY A 99 -7.29 9.07 6.86
CA GLY A 99 -5.91 8.73 6.53
C GLY A 99 -5.20 7.90 7.60
N VAL A 100 -5.51 8.10 8.89
CA VAL A 100 -4.99 7.26 9.98
C VAL A 100 -5.62 5.88 9.93
N VAL A 101 -6.94 5.77 9.75
CA VAL A 101 -7.61 4.47 9.58
C VAL A 101 -7.07 3.73 8.35
N PHE A 102 -6.93 4.42 7.21
CA PHE A 102 -6.38 3.85 5.99
C PHE A 102 -4.95 3.34 6.19
N ASN A 103 -4.01 4.17 6.65
CA ASN A 103 -2.60 3.76 6.76
C ASN A 103 -2.38 2.71 7.87
N ALA A 104 -3.13 2.76 8.97
CA ALA A 104 -3.11 1.73 10.00
C ALA A 104 -3.54 0.37 9.44
N ASN A 105 -4.67 0.32 8.73
CA ASN A 105 -5.14 -0.92 8.12
C ASN A 105 -4.24 -1.36 6.95
N PHE A 106 -3.79 -0.43 6.10
CA PHE A 106 -3.00 -0.72 4.90
C PHE A 106 -1.59 -1.24 5.24
N SER A 107 -0.95 -0.74 6.31
CA SER A 107 0.33 -1.29 6.80
C SER A 107 0.24 -2.74 7.30
N VAL A 108 -0.95 -3.21 7.72
CA VAL A 108 -1.16 -4.56 8.25
C VAL A 108 -1.80 -5.48 7.21
N GLN A 109 -2.79 -4.97 6.47
CA GLN A 109 -3.64 -5.71 5.54
C GLN A 109 -3.71 -4.97 4.19
N PRO A 110 -2.60 -4.89 3.43
CA PRO A 110 -2.53 -4.06 2.23
C PRO A 110 -3.52 -4.49 1.14
N LYS A 111 -3.69 -5.80 0.90
CA LYS A 111 -4.56 -6.34 -0.16
C LYS A 111 -6.04 -6.02 0.11
N SER A 112 -6.52 -6.36 1.31
CA SER A 112 -7.87 -6.06 1.78
C SER A 112 -8.13 -4.55 1.79
N THR A 113 -7.26 -3.76 2.45
CA THR A 113 -7.48 -2.31 2.59
C THR A 113 -7.48 -1.59 1.25
N PHE A 114 -6.60 -1.97 0.33
CA PHE A 114 -6.51 -1.31 -0.97
C PHE A 114 -7.60 -1.74 -1.95
N THR A 115 -8.12 -2.97 -1.84
CA THR A 115 -9.36 -3.35 -2.53
C THR A 115 -10.53 -2.51 -1.99
N ASN A 116 -10.66 -2.41 -0.67
CA ASN A 116 -11.82 -1.76 -0.05
C ASN A 116 -11.86 -0.24 -0.30
N ILE A 117 -10.72 0.46 -0.46
CA ILE A 117 -10.75 1.90 -0.81
C ILE A 117 -11.15 2.16 -2.27
N ILE A 118 -10.90 1.23 -3.19
CA ILE A 118 -11.23 1.38 -4.62
C ILE A 118 -12.69 1.03 -4.90
N TYR A 119 -13.16 -0.08 -4.32
CA TYR A 119 -14.48 -0.65 -4.64
C TYR A 119 -15.54 -0.35 -3.58
N GLU A 120 -15.13 -0.01 -2.34
CA GLU A 120 -16.03 0.14 -1.19
C GLU A 120 -16.98 -1.08 -1.09
N ASP A 121 -18.28 -0.84 -0.91
CA ASP A 121 -19.33 -1.86 -0.92
C ASP A 121 -19.89 -2.16 -2.32
N SER A 122 -19.33 -1.55 -3.39
CA SER A 122 -19.70 -1.84 -4.77
C SER A 122 -18.90 -3.00 -5.35
N ASP A 123 -19.51 -3.76 -6.26
CA ASP A 123 -18.85 -4.78 -7.08
C ASP A 123 -18.73 -4.33 -8.56
N GLU A 124 -19.11 -3.08 -8.87
CA GLU A 124 -18.98 -2.50 -10.21
C GLU A 124 -17.50 -2.37 -10.64
N PRO A 125 -17.14 -2.77 -11.88
CA PRO A 125 -15.80 -2.55 -12.41
C PRO A 125 -15.40 -1.08 -12.45
N LYS A 126 -14.19 -0.77 -11.99
CA LYS A 126 -13.66 0.60 -11.98
C LYS A 126 -12.77 0.84 -13.20
N SER A 127 -12.83 2.05 -13.76
CA SER A 127 -11.96 2.42 -14.88
C SER A 127 -10.50 2.45 -14.43
N THR A 128 -9.56 2.14 -15.33
CA THR A 128 -8.13 2.17 -14.97
C THR A 128 -7.60 3.59 -14.76
N ALA A 129 -8.33 4.62 -15.21
CA ALA A 129 -8.07 6.01 -14.82
C ALA A 129 -8.40 6.26 -13.33
N GLU A 130 -9.53 5.75 -12.85
CA GLU A 130 -9.97 5.85 -11.46
C GLU A 130 -9.03 5.08 -10.51
N ILE A 131 -8.69 3.85 -10.87
CA ILE A 131 -7.74 3.01 -10.11
C ILE A 131 -6.36 3.71 -10.00
N LYS A 132 -5.89 4.34 -11.07
CA LYS A 132 -4.63 5.12 -11.07
C LYS A 132 -4.64 6.31 -10.12
N VAL A 133 -5.80 6.89 -9.85
CA VAL A 133 -5.96 7.94 -8.85
C VAL A 133 -5.89 7.35 -7.43
N TYR A 134 -6.51 6.20 -7.19
CA TYR A 134 -6.38 5.48 -5.91
C TYR A 134 -4.94 5.03 -5.60
N LEU A 135 -4.12 4.69 -6.61
CA LEU A 135 -2.68 4.42 -6.40
C LEU A 135 -1.90 5.61 -5.81
N ASN A 136 -2.43 6.84 -5.83
CA ASN A 136 -1.76 8.01 -5.23
C ASN A 136 -1.93 8.12 -3.71
N PHE A 137 -2.83 7.34 -3.11
CA PHE A 137 -3.00 7.24 -1.65
C PHE A 137 -1.93 6.35 -0.98
N ILE A 138 -1.29 5.46 -1.76
CA ILE A 138 -0.28 4.50 -1.29
C ILE A 138 0.97 5.24 -0.78
N TYR A 139 1.38 4.94 0.45
CA TYR A 139 2.67 5.36 1.02
C TYR A 139 3.59 4.16 1.26
N TYR A 140 3.14 3.16 2.05
CA TYR A 140 3.81 1.87 2.21
C TYR A 140 3.64 1.01 0.97
N TYR A 141 4.51 0.03 0.73
CA TYR A 141 4.42 -0.90 -0.41
C TYR A 141 4.29 -0.16 -1.76
N ASP A 142 5.07 0.90 -1.96
CA ASP A 142 4.98 1.79 -3.13
C ASP A 142 5.24 1.07 -4.46
N TYR A 143 6.00 -0.03 -4.43
CA TYR A 143 6.15 -0.99 -5.54
C TYR A 143 4.80 -1.42 -6.16
N LEU A 144 3.72 -1.52 -5.38
CA LEU A 144 2.38 -1.86 -5.88
C LEU A 144 1.93 -0.89 -6.97
N LYS A 145 2.25 0.41 -6.83
CA LYS A 145 1.90 1.42 -7.82
C LYS A 145 2.55 1.14 -9.17
N GLU A 146 3.84 0.84 -9.19
CA GLU A 146 4.56 0.62 -10.44
C GLU A 146 4.17 -0.72 -11.08
N ILE A 147 4.03 -1.79 -10.29
CA ILE A 147 3.60 -3.11 -10.80
C ILE A 147 2.17 -3.07 -11.35
N ILE A 148 1.21 -2.44 -10.65
CA ILE A 148 -0.18 -2.34 -11.12
C ILE A 148 -0.28 -1.45 -12.37
N ASN A 149 0.45 -0.34 -12.41
CA ASN A 149 0.52 0.51 -13.62
C ASN A 149 1.11 -0.25 -14.82
N SER A 150 2.17 -1.02 -14.59
CA SER A 150 2.83 -1.82 -15.61
C SER A 150 1.92 -2.92 -16.14
N TYR A 151 1.25 -3.64 -15.24
CA TYR A 151 0.28 -4.69 -15.56
C TYR A 151 -0.91 -4.15 -16.38
N ILE A 152 -1.57 -3.08 -15.91
CA ILE A 152 -2.67 -2.41 -16.63
C ILE A 152 -2.24 -1.99 -18.03
N SER A 153 -1.03 -1.42 -18.17
CA SER A 153 -0.54 -0.88 -19.44
C SER A 153 -0.11 -1.97 -20.42
N LYS A 154 0.60 -3.02 -19.94
CA LYS A 154 0.98 -4.21 -20.73
C LYS A 154 -0.27 -4.93 -21.26
N ARG A 155 -1.28 -5.15 -20.41
CA ARG A 155 -2.52 -5.87 -20.76
C ARG A 155 -3.61 -4.97 -21.39
N LYS A 156 -3.38 -3.66 -21.50
CA LYS A 156 -4.31 -2.64 -22.06
C LYS A 156 -5.70 -2.64 -21.40
N ILE A 157 -5.74 -2.82 -20.08
CA ILE A 157 -6.98 -2.93 -19.31
C ILE A 157 -7.70 -1.57 -19.25
N ILE A 158 -8.99 -1.57 -19.59
CA ILE A 158 -9.84 -0.36 -19.61
C ILE A 158 -10.61 -0.22 -18.30
N ASN A 159 -11.28 -1.30 -17.87
CA ASN A 159 -11.96 -1.42 -16.59
C ASN A 159 -11.46 -2.70 -15.90
N LEU A 160 -11.52 -2.73 -14.57
CA LEU A 160 -11.09 -3.87 -13.77
C LEU A 160 -12.11 -4.14 -12.66
N GLY A 161 -12.48 -5.40 -12.47
CA GLY A 161 -13.36 -5.86 -11.41
C GLY A 161 -12.65 -6.04 -10.08
N LYS A 162 -13.45 -6.07 -9.00
CA LYS A 162 -13.00 -6.22 -7.61
C LYS A 162 -12.18 -7.49 -7.38
N ASP A 163 -12.65 -8.62 -7.91
CA ASP A 163 -11.97 -9.91 -7.74
C ASP A 163 -10.76 -10.05 -8.67
N GLU A 164 -10.82 -9.56 -9.92
CA GLU A 164 -9.65 -9.46 -10.80
C GLU A 164 -8.52 -8.65 -10.15
N PHE A 165 -8.87 -7.54 -9.47
CA PHE A 165 -7.92 -6.73 -8.74
C PHE A 165 -7.32 -7.43 -7.52
N ARG A 166 -8.15 -8.16 -6.74
CA ARG A 166 -7.67 -9.01 -5.63
C ARG A 166 -6.70 -10.08 -6.13
N GLU A 167 -7.02 -10.74 -7.25
CA GLU A 167 -6.16 -11.75 -7.87
C GLU A 167 -4.82 -11.17 -8.32
N ILE A 168 -4.78 -9.95 -8.87
CA ILE A 168 -3.53 -9.27 -9.24
C ILE A 168 -2.68 -9.04 -7.98
N LEU A 169 -3.28 -8.51 -6.91
CA LEU A 169 -2.58 -8.28 -5.63
C LEU A 169 -2.06 -9.59 -5.01
N GLU A 170 -2.84 -10.67 -5.08
CA GLU A 170 -2.44 -11.98 -4.57
C GLU A 170 -1.29 -12.60 -5.38
N LYS A 171 -1.29 -12.46 -6.71
CA LYS A 171 -0.18 -12.93 -7.55
C LYS A 171 1.09 -12.12 -7.32
N ILE A 172 0.98 -10.81 -7.11
CA ILE A 172 2.12 -9.95 -6.70
C ILE A 172 2.69 -10.43 -5.37
N ASP A 173 1.84 -10.67 -4.37
CA ASP A 173 2.29 -11.15 -3.05
C ASP A 173 2.96 -12.53 -3.14
N ASN A 174 2.38 -13.47 -3.88
CA ASN A 174 2.94 -14.83 -4.03
C ASN A 174 4.34 -14.80 -4.69
N GLU A 175 4.51 -14.01 -5.75
CA GLU A 175 5.76 -13.94 -6.50
C GLU A 175 6.87 -13.22 -5.71
N LEU A 176 6.53 -12.14 -5.00
CA LEU A 176 7.45 -11.45 -4.09
C LEU A 176 7.82 -12.30 -2.87
N LEU A 177 6.90 -13.11 -2.34
CA LEU A 177 7.17 -14.04 -1.24
C LEU A 177 7.94 -15.30 -1.69
N ALA A 178 7.86 -15.68 -2.97
CA ALA A 178 8.67 -16.77 -3.52
C ALA A 178 10.14 -16.35 -3.72
N SER A 179 10.36 -15.13 -4.22
CA SER A 179 11.69 -14.57 -4.53
C SER A 179 12.40 -13.94 -3.33
N LYS A 180 11.71 -13.09 -2.55
CA LYS A 180 12.30 -12.20 -1.53
C LYS A 180 11.59 -12.28 -0.17
N ARG A 181 11.26 -13.50 0.27
CA ARG A 181 10.44 -13.76 1.46
C ARG A 181 10.85 -13.00 2.72
N GLU A 182 12.15 -12.96 3.03
CA GLU A 182 12.65 -12.34 4.27
C GLU A 182 12.48 -10.83 4.24
N ASP A 183 12.90 -10.19 3.14
CA ASP A 183 12.81 -8.74 2.92
C ASP A 183 11.36 -8.26 2.97
N ILE A 184 10.46 -8.89 2.20
CA ILE A 184 9.04 -8.50 2.11
C ILE A 184 8.34 -8.53 3.48
N ILE A 185 8.66 -9.53 4.31
CA ILE A 185 8.12 -9.64 5.66
C ILE A 185 8.75 -8.58 6.56
N PHE A 186 10.05 -8.35 6.46
CA PHE A 186 10.77 -7.35 7.26
C PHE A 186 10.29 -5.92 6.95
N ASP A 187 10.12 -5.58 5.68
CA ASP A 187 9.53 -4.31 5.22
C ASP A 187 8.08 -4.15 5.67
N GLY A 188 7.33 -5.26 5.73
CA GLY A 188 6.02 -5.31 6.37
C GLY A 188 6.08 -4.95 7.86
N LEU A 189 6.98 -5.56 8.62
CA LEU A 189 7.19 -5.21 10.03
C LEU A 189 7.60 -3.74 10.20
N ASN A 190 8.53 -3.25 9.38
CA ASN A 190 8.98 -1.85 9.41
C ASN A 190 7.80 -0.90 9.13
N SER A 191 6.98 -1.18 8.11
CA SER A 191 5.79 -0.39 7.77
C SER A 191 4.75 -0.33 8.90
N ILE A 192 4.49 -1.46 9.57
CA ILE A 192 3.61 -1.52 10.74
C ILE A 192 4.22 -0.71 11.90
N SER A 193 5.53 -0.84 12.14
CA SER A 193 6.20 -0.17 13.26
C SER A 193 6.29 1.33 13.07
N ASP A 194 6.58 1.80 11.87
CA ASP A 194 6.61 3.22 11.49
C ASP A 194 5.26 3.87 11.80
N PHE A 195 4.16 3.30 11.28
CA PHE A 195 2.84 3.90 11.46
C PHE A 195 2.27 3.74 12.88
N TYR A 196 2.28 2.53 13.46
CA TYR A 196 1.68 2.29 14.78
C TYR A 196 2.46 2.89 15.95
N ASN A 197 3.67 3.41 15.70
CA ASN A 197 4.46 4.15 16.69
C ASN A 197 4.60 5.63 16.37
N ASP A 198 3.84 6.20 15.43
CA ASP A 198 3.81 7.65 15.25
C ASP A 198 3.37 8.34 16.56
N GLY A 199 4.14 9.35 16.99
CA GLY A 199 4.03 9.99 18.31
C GLY A 199 4.47 9.14 19.51
N GLY A 200 4.95 7.92 19.29
CA GLY A 200 5.48 7.01 20.31
C GLY A 200 6.97 7.20 20.62
N ILE A 201 7.39 6.73 21.80
CA ILE A 201 8.79 6.83 22.26
C ILE A 201 9.69 5.77 21.60
N SER A 202 9.19 4.55 21.41
CA SER A 202 9.89 3.46 20.70
C SER A 202 9.28 3.31 19.31
N LYS A 203 10.11 3.52 18.28
CA LYS A 203 9.75 3.37 16.86
C LYS A 203 9.96 1.95 16.31
N SER A 204 10.67 1.10 17.05
CA SER A 204 11.14 -0.23 16.64
C SER A 204 10.31 -1.40 17.20
N SER A 205 9.24 -1.11 17.96
CA SER A 205 8.50 -2.12 18.71
C SER A 205 7.04 -2.25 18.28
N ILE A 206 6.65 -3.48 17.92
CA ILE A 206 5.34 -3.83 17.35
C ILE A 206 4.56 -4.71 18.34
N ARG A 207 3.23 -4.61 18.32
CA ARG A 207 2.37 -5.54 19.06
C ARG A 207 2.25 -6.88 18.31
N PRO A 208 2.44 -8.03 18.96
CA PRO A 208 2.41 -9.34 18.27
C PRO A 208 1.13 -9.60 17.46
N SER A 209 -0.02 -9.11 17.92
CA SER A 209 -1.30 -9.26 17.21
C SER A 209 -1.41 -8.46 15.90
N LEU A 210 -0.61 -7.41 15.71
CA LEU A 210 -0.49 -6.72 14.41
C LEU A 210 0.31 -7.59 13.43
N VAL A 211 1.40 -8.20 13.90
CA VAL A 211 2.23 -9.14 13.13
C VAL A 211 1.40 -10.36 12.72
N GLU A 212 0.61 -10.92 13.63
CA GLU A 212 -0.29 -12.03 13.33
C GLU A 212 -1.32 -11.67 12.26
N ALA A 213 -1.92 -10.47 12.33
CA ALA A 213 -2.88 -10.02 11.31
C ALA A 213 -2.23 -9.84 9.93
N TYR A 214 -1.00 -9.33 9.87
CA TYR A 214 -0.22 -9.23 8.63
C TYR A 214 0.14 -10.59 8.05
N LEU A 215 0.63 -11.52 8.88
CA LEU A 215 0.95 -12.88 8.43
C LEU A 215 -0.30 -13.64 7.94
N LYS A 216 -1.48 -13.37 8.52
CA LYS A 216 -2.76 -13.90 8.03
C LYS A 216 -3.13 -13.37 6.65
N GLU A 217 -2.99 -12.06 6.41
CA GLU A 217 -3.23 -11.45 5.09
C GLU A 217 -2.37 -12.09 3.99
N LYS A 218 -1.12 -12.41 4.33
CA LYS A 218 -0.13 -13.07 3.45
C LYS A 218 -0.25 -14.60 3.40
N ASN A 219 -1.26 -15.21 4.03
CA ASN A 219 -1.46 -16.67 4.14
C ASN A 219 -0.28 -17.45 4.78
N LEU A 220 0.58 -16.81 5.58
CA LEU A 220 1.81 -17.37 6.14
C LEU A 220 1.60 -18.14 7.45
N ASN A 221 0.72 -19.16 7.42
CA ASN A 221 0.28 -19.91 8.60
C ASN A 221 1.42 -20.52 9.44
N GLU A 222 2.46 -21.05 8.79
CA GLU A 222 3.64 -21.61 9.46
C GLU A 222 4.42 -20.57 10.29
N MET A 223 4.43 -19.31 9.86
CA MET A 223 5.08 -18.21 10.58
C MET A 223 4.22 -17.69 11.73
N ILE A 224 2.89 -17.81 11.65
CA ILE A 224 2.00 -17.55 12.78
C ILE A 224 2.29 -18.54 13.92
N GLU A 225 2.49 -19.83 13.59
CA GLU A 225 2.90 -20.81 14.60
C GLU A 225 4.26 -20.48 15.24
N LEU A 226 5.25 -20.03 14.45
CA LEU A 226 6.54 -19.60 14.98
C LEU A 226 6.40 -18.38 15.89
N LEU A 227 5.59 -17.39 15.49
CA LEU A 227 5.25 -16.21 16.29
C LEU A 227 4.67 -16.61 17.65
N HIS A 228 3.67 -17.51 17.67
CA HIS A 228 3.04 -17.99 18.90
C HIS A 228 3.99 -18.84 19.77
N LYS A 229 4.89 -19.62 19.18
CA LYS A 229 5.88 -20.43 19.92
C LYS A 229 7.03 -19.59 20.49
N GLY A 230 7.44 -18.53 19.80
CA GLY A 230 8.59 -17.69 20.18
C GLY A 230 8.25 -16.56 21.15
N ILE A 231 6.99 -16.09 21.16
CA ILE A 231 6.56 -14.98 22.00
C ILE A 231 6.06 -15.49 23.35
N LYS A 232 6.59 -14.91 24.44
CA LYS A 232 6.10 -15.18 25.79
C LYS A 232 4.66 -14.67 25.95
N ASP A 233 3.79 -15.51 26.49
CA ASP A 233 2.41 -15.16 26.83
C ASP A 233 2.35 -13.81 27.56
N ASN A 234 1.45 -12.93 27.08
CA ASN A 234 1.23 -11.55 27.57
C ASN A 234 2.26 -10.48 27.15
N LYS A 235 3.23 -10.76 26.26
CA LYS A 235 4.14 -9.72 25.76
C LYS A 235 3.39 -8.68 24.91
N LYS A 236 3.23 -7.46 25.44
CA LYS A 236 2.47 -6.37 24.81
C LYS A 236 3.11 -5.82 23.54
N LYS A 237 4.44 -5.67 23.52
CA LYS A 237 5.24 -5.25 22.37
C LYS A 237 6.52 -6.07 22.29
N ALA A 238 7.02 -6.30 21.09
CA ALA A 238 8.32 -6.93 20.80
C ALA A 238 9.10 -6.07 19.80
N GLU A 239 10.42 -6.04 19.91
CA GLU A 239 11.29 -5.34 18.96
C GLU A 239 11.33 -6.08 17.62
N ILE A 240 11.46 -5.35 16.52
CA ILE A 240 11.53 -5.92 15.16
C ILE A 240 12.62 -7.01 15.05
N ASP A 241 13.81 -6.80 15.61
CA ASP A 241 14.91 -7.80 15.55
C ASP A 241 14.59 -9.10 16.29
N GLU A 242 13.78 -9.03 17.34
CA GLU A 242 13.32 -10.20 18.08
C GLU A 242 12.27 -10.95 17.26
N LEU A 243 11.33 -10.22 16.64
CA LEU A 243 10.34 -10.77 15.73
C LEU A 243 11.00 -11.44 14.52
N LYS A 244 12.00 -10.79 13.90
CA LYS A 244 12.81 -11.37 12.81
C LYS A 244 13.46 -12.68 13.25
N LYS A 245 14.13 -12.71 14.41
CA LYS A 245 14.73 -13.95 14.95
C LYS A 245 13.69 -15.05 15.17
N ILE A 246 12.51 -14.73 15.68
CA ILE A 246 11.42 -15.70 15.91
C ILE A 246 10.89 -16.26 14.57
N LEU A 247 10.55 -15.40 13.61
CA LEU A 247 9.90 -15.79 12.36
C LEU A 247 10.82 -16.57 11.41
N PHE A 248 12.13 -16.34 11.48
CA PHE A 248 13.14 -17.02 10.67
C PHE A 248 14.01 -18.01 11.48
N THR A 249 13.57 -18.40 12.69
CA THR A 249 14.20 -19.51 13.42
C THR A 249 14.05 -20.80 12.62
N LYS A 250 15.18 -21.39 12.19
CA LYS A 250 15.19 -22.70 11.52
C LYS A 250 14.45 -23.72 12.39
N PRO A 251 13.48 -24.47 11.87
CA PRO A 251 12.78 -25.48 12.65
C PRO A 251 13.77 -26.51 13.15
N ILE A 252 13.83 -26.68 14.47
CA ILE A 252 14.59 -27.78 15.07
C ILE A 252 13.87 -29.06 14.66
N ILE A 253 14.43 -29.74 13.66
CA ILE A 253 14.03 -31.10 13.31
C ILE A 253 14.26 -31.94 14.57
N LYS A 254 13.17 -32.26 15.28
CA LYS A 254 13.19 -33.33 16.26
C LYS A 254 13.48 -34.60 15.49
N GLN A 255 14.75 -35.03 15.51
CA GLN A 255 15.08 -36.40 15.18
C GLN A 255 14.31 -37.26 16.19
N GLU A 256 13.28 -37.96 15.72
CA GLU A 256 12.72 -39.06 16.49
C GLU A 256 13.86 -40.03 16.77
N PRO A 257 14.01 -40.50 18.02
CA PRO A 257 15.06 -41.45 18.33
C PRO A 257 14.82 -42.71 17.49
N LEU A 258 15.79 -43.04 16.63
CA LEU A 258 15.82 -44.30 15.90
C LEU A 258 15.67 -45.44 16.92
N GLU A 259 14.53 -46.13 16.90
CA GLU A 259 14.38 -47.38 17.63
C GLU A 259 15.40 -48.38 17.08
N GLU A 260 16.40 -48.71 17.89
CA GLU A 260 17.30 -49.83 17.63
C GLU A 260 16.47 -51.12 17.63
N LYS A 261 16.03 -51.55 16.44
CA LYS A 261 15.46 -52.88 16.24
C LYS A 261 16.53 -53.92 16.46
N VAL A 262 16.59 -54.41 17.71
CA VAL A 262 17.30 -55.64 18.05
C VAL A 262 16.72 -56.78 17.21
N ILE A 263 17.56 -57.36 16.36
CA ILE A 263 17.21 -58.51 15.53
C ILE A 263 17.44 -59.77 16.36
N GLU A 264 16.38 -60.46 16.74
CA GLU A 264 16.43 -61.90 17.03
C GLU A 264 15.60 -62.65 15.98
N GLN A 265 16.30 -63.50 15.21
CA GLN A 265 15.68 -64.47 14.33
C GLN A 265 15.46 -65.78 15.11
N ASN A 266 14.27 -66.36 15.01
CA ASN A 266 14.16 -67.82 14.92
C ASN A 266 12.85 -68.24 14.24
N GLU A 267 13.02 -69.13 13.26
CA GLU A 267 12.01 -69.88 12.53
C GLU A 267 11.26 -70.88 13.48
N ILE A 268 10.18 -71.61 13.14
CA ILE A 268 9.73 -72.16 11.84
C ILE A 268 8.27 -72.71 11.95
N GLU A 269 7.55 -72.84 10.83
CA GLU A 269 6.31 -73.67 10.61
C GLU A 269 5.01 -73.36 11.42
N LYS A 270 3.77 -73.65 10.96
CA LYS A 270 3.21 -74.32 9.75
C LYS A 270 1.76 -73.83 9.45
N LYS A 271 1.25 -74.14 8.24
CA LYS A 271 -0.16 -73.96 7.79
C LYS A 271 -1.15 -74.75 8.70
N THR A 272 -2.47 -74.52 8.77
CA THR A 272 -3.47 -74.54 7.66
C THR A 272 -4.86 -74.03 8.09
N GLU A 273 -5.70 -73.72 7.11
CA GLU A 273 -7.13 -73.33 7.10
C GLU A 273 -8.08 -73.94 8.16
N THR A 274 -9.11 -73.19 8.60
CA THR A 274 -10.53 -73.54 8.33
C THR A 274 -11.52 -72.38 8.57
N LYS A 275 -12.74 -72.54 8.01
CA LYS A 275 -13.88 -71.60 7.96
C LYS A 275 -14.70 -71.57 9.27
N THR A 276 -15.45 -70.50 9.54
CA THR A 276 -16.95 -70.44 9.42
C THR A 276 -17.55 -69.10 9.90
N LEU A 277 -18.58 -68.61 9.18
CA LEU A 277 -19.62 -67.69 9.67
C LEU A 277 -20.77 -68.50 10.33
N PRO A 278 -21.54 -67.89 11.25
CA PRO A 278 -22.96 -67.56 11.00
C PRO A 278 -23.23 -66.05 11.24
N ASP A 279 -24.11 -65.36 10.51
CA ASP A 279 -25.60 -65.36 10.52
C ASP A 279 -26.23 -64.88 11.84
N ILE A 280 -27.36 -64.16 11.90
CA ILE A 280 -28.23 -63.33 11.01
C ILE A 280 -29.16 -62.58 12.01
N GLU A 281 -29.61 -61.34 11.75
CA GLU A 281 -31.03 -60.94 11.88
C GLU A 281 -31.28 -59.48 11.42
N PHE A 282 -32.39 -59.30 10.73
CA PHE A 282 -32.97 -58.05 10.23
C PHE A 282 -34.16 -57.70 11.13
N GLU A 283 -34.47 -56.42 11.32
CA GLU A 283 -35.88 -55.98 11.34
C GLU A 283 -36.01 -54.51 10.91
N GLU A 284 -37.18 -54.17 10.38
CA GLU A 284 -37.42 -52.94 9.59
C GLU A 284 -38.17 -51.85 10.38
N ASP A 285 -38.21 -50.67 9.74
CA ASP A 285 -39.38 -49.78 9.64
C ASP A 285 -39.69 -48.79 10.79
N SER A 286 -39.64 -47.49 10.45
CA SER A 286 -40.87 -46.67 10.34
C SER A 286 -40.57 -45.15 10.21
N LYS A 287 -41.38 -44.47 9.40
CA LYS A 287 -41.30 -43.03 9.12
C LYS A 287 -41.95 -42.20 10.23
N LYS A 288 -41.55 -40.92 10.35
CA LYS A 288 -42.50 -39.79 10.38
C LYS A 288 -41.82 -38.44 10.13
N GLU A 289 -42.51 -37.63 9.34
CA GLU A 289 -42.30 -36.18 9.20
C GLU A 289 -43.04 -35.45 10.34
N GLU A 290 -42.61 -34.25 10.72
CA GLU A 290 -43.50 -33.28 11.37
C GLU A 290 -43.07 -31.84 11.04
N GLU A 291 -44.06 -31.00 10.75
CA GLU A 291 -43.89 -29.58 10.39
C GLU A 291 -43.56 -28.73 11.63
N ILE A 292 -42.86 -27.61 11.45
CA ILE A 292 -42.91 -26.48 12.41
C ILE A 292 -43.27 -25.21 11.65
N LYS A 293 -44.25 -24.48 12.21
CA LYS A 293 -44.90 -23.32 11.60
C LYS A 293 -44.26 -22.00 12.00
N GLU A 294 -44.61 -20.99 11.21
CA GLU A 294 -44.44 -19.56 11.49
C GLU A 294 -45.21 -19.15 12.77
N GLU A 295 -44.66 -18.18 13.51
CA GLU A 295 -45.44 -17.31 14.41
C GLU A 295 -45.18 -15.84 14.06
N GLU A 296 -46.24 -15.14 13.68
CA GLU A 296 -46.26 -13.68 13.61
C GLU A 296 -46.26 -13.09 15.04
N ILE A 297 -45.57 -11.96 15.24
CA ILE A 297 -45.81 -11.10 16.40
C ILE A 297 -46.08 -9.66 15.93
N GLU A 298 -47.36 -9.32 15.84
CA GLU A 298 -47.85 -7.93 15.85
C GLU A 298 -48.30 -7.60 17.30
N VAL A 299 -47.97 -6.39 17.81
CA VAL A 299 -48.88 -5.53 18.62
C VAL A 299 -48.19 -4.18 18.97
N LYS A 300 -48.52 -3.18 18.16
CA LYS A 300 -49.00 -1.82 18.52
C LYS A 300 -48.54 -1.12 19.82
N SER A 301 -47.86 0.01 19.59
CA SER A 301 -48.23 1.38 20.03
C SER A 301 -47.87 1.95 21.42
N ARG A 302 -47.27 3.15 21.40
CA ARG A 302 -47.72 4.33 22.17
C ARG A 302 -47.22 5.64 21.54
N GLN A 303 -48.07 6.67 21.51
CA GLN A 303 -47.81 8.01 20.95
C GLN A 303 -47.46 9.03 22.04
N SER A 304 -46.67 10.05 21.68
CA SER A 304 -46.69 11.48 22.08
C SER A 304 -45.34 12.06 21.61
N GLY A 305 -45.24 13.04 20.69
CA GLY A 305 -45.70 14.43 20.85
C GLY A 305 -44.75 15.16 21.81
N THR A 306 -44.10 16.30 21.52
CA THR A 306 -44.34 17.37 20.51
C THR A 306 -43.01 18.09 20.16
N ASP A 307 -42.80 18.92 19.11
CA ASP A 307 -43.36 19.15 17.75
C ASP A 307 -42.40 20.15 17.00
N GLU A 308 -42.73 20.63 15.78
CA GLU A 308 -42.18 21.82 15.06
C GLU A 308 -40.75 21.74 14.42
N LEU A 309 -40.44 22.28 13.22
CA LEU A 309 -41.12 23.22 12.30
C LEU A 309 -40.51 23.17 10.85
N ILE A 310 -41.30 23.58 9.83
CA ILE A 310 -40.94 24.06 8.46
C ILE A 310 -40.45 22.97 7.45
N GLU A 311 -41.01 22.68 6.26
CA GLU A 311 -41.97 23.30 5.29
C GLU A 311 -41.30 23.65 3.92
N SER A 312 -42.10 23.71 2.84
CA SER A 312 -41.81 23.80 1.39
C SER A 312 -41.34 22.48 0.74
N GLU A 313 -42.17 21.73 0.00
CA GLU A 313 -42.99 22.03 -1.20
C GLU A 313 -42.19 22.26 -2.49
N LEU A 314 -42.38 21.33 -3.45
CA LEU A 314 -42.58 21.51 -4.91
C LEU A 314 -42.54 20.10 -5.52
N SER A 315 -43.68 19.41 -5.62
CA SER A 315 -44.67 19.49 -6.70
C SER A 315 -44.32 18.57 -7.88
N GLU A 316 -45.17 17.56 -8.07
CA GLU A 316 -45.13 16.60 -9.16
C GLU A 316 -45.26 17.27 -10.53
N LEU A 317 -44.60 16.70 -11.53
CA LEU A 317 -44.96 16.91 -12.94
C LEU A 317 -45.07 15.55 -13.62
N GLU A 318 -46.32 15.16 -13.91
CA GLU A 318 -46.61 14.13 -14.90
C GLU A 318 -46.02 14.56 -16.26
N ILE A 319 -45.34 13.65 -16.95
CA ILE A 319 -45.02 13.81 -18.38
C ILE A 319 -45.49 12.57 -19.14
N GLU A 320 -46.24 12.83 -20.21
CA GLU A 320 -46.98 11.84 -20.98
C GLU A 320 -46.08 10.86 -21.76
N LYS A 321 -46.60 9.65 -21.96
CA LYS A 321 -46.04 8.67 -22.90
C LYS A 321 -46.16 9.18 -24.34
N LYS A 322 -45.08 9.07 -25.12
CA LYS A 322 -45.15 8.85 -26.57
C LYS A 322 -44.24 7.69 -26.99
N GLN A 323 -44.79 6.82 -27.83
CA GLN A 323 -44.08 5.78 -28.56
C GLN A 323 -43.60 6.32 -29.93
N ASP A 324 -42.78 5.49 -30.57
CA ASP A 324 -42.00 5.60 -31.81
C ASP A 324 -40.57 6.17 -31.61
N GLY A 325 -39.51 5.51 -32.07
CA GLY A 325 -39.45 4.21 -32.76
C GLY A 325 -38.30 4.16 -33.76
N SER A 326 -37.16 3.61 -33.35
CA SER A 326 -36.03 3.30 -34.26
C SER A 326 -35.06 2.29 -33.64
N GLU A 327 -35.16 1.06 -34.14
CA GLU A 327 -34.06 0.11 -34.39
C GLU A 327 -33.01 -0.13 -33.27
N GLU A 328 -33.21 -1.24 -32.56
CA GLU A 328 -32.22 -1.90 -31.72
C GLU A 328 -31.15 -2.60 -32.58
N GLU A 329 -29.86 -2.27 -32.40
CA GLU A 329 -28.77 -3.22 -32.61
C GLU A 329 -28.30 -3.72 -31.24
N THR A 330 -28.96 -4.76 -30.74
CA THR A 330 -28.55 -5.49 -29.54
C THR A 330 -27.37 -6.41 -29.88
N LEU A 331 -26.17 -6.00 -29.50
CA LEU A 331 -25.03 -6.92 -29.43
C LEU A 331 -25.23 -7.91 -28.29
N ILE A 332 -25.80 -9.06 -28.63
CA ILE A 332 -25.78 -10.26 -27.80
C ILE A 332 -24.31 -10.67 -27.65
N ILE A 333 -23.79 -10.59 -26.42
CA ILE A 333 -22.58 -11.29 -26.02
C ILE A 333 -23.06 -12.47 -25.20
N ASP A 334 -22.98 -13.66 -25.77
CA ASP A 334 -23.28 -14.90 -25.06
C ASP A 334 -22.21 -15.16 -23.99
N ASP A 335 -22.66 -15.30 -22.73
CA ASP A 335 -21.85 -15.81 -21.62
C ASP A 335 -21.65 -17.33 -21.79
N GLU A 336 -20.65 -17.75 -22.57
CA GLU A 336 -20.11 -19.11 -22.45
C GLU A 336 -18.67 -19.25 -22.93
N ASP A 337 -17.70 -18.70 -22.19
CA ASP A 337 -16.32 -19.20 -22.24
C ASP A 337 -15.53 -18.94 -20.95
N LYS A 338 -15.54 -19.92 -20.03
CA LYS A 338 -14.60 -19.97 -18.89
C LYS A 338 -13.20 -20.33 -19.37
N VAL A 339 -12.54 -19.40 -20.05
CA VAL A 339 -11.10 -19.54 -20.35
C VAL A 339 -10.32 -19.34 -19.05
N ASN A 340 -9.83 -20.45 -18.52
CA ASN A 340 -8.90 -20.51 -17.40
C ASN A 340 -7.55 -19.89 -17.84
N GLN A 341 -7.46 -18.56 -17.89
CA GLN A 341 -6.23 -17.88 -18.28
C GLN A 341 -5.21 -17.95 -17.14
N GLU A 342 -4.18 -18.78 -17.31
CA GLU A 342 -2.97 -18.72 -16.49
C GLU A 342 -2.38 -17.31 -16.60
N LEU A 343 -2.62 -16.54 -15.54
CA LEU A 343 -2.12 -15.18 -15.36
C LEU A 343 -0.64 -15.23 -14.97
N ILE A 344 0.19 -15.59 -15.95
CA ILE A 344 1.63 -15.50 -15.89
C ILE A 344 1.99 -14.01 -15.77
N LEU A 345 2.41 -13.60 -14.57
CA LEU A 345 3.27 -12.43 -14.44
C LEU A 345 4.63 -12.82 -15.01
N GLU A 346 4.98 -12.23 -16.14
CA GLU A 346 6.31 -12.39 -16.75
C GLU A 346 7.38 -11.87 -15.76
N GLU A 347 8.42 -12.68 -15.50
CA GLU A 347 9.52 -12.38 -14.57
C GLU A 347 10.16 -10.99 -14.80
N GLU A 348 10.12 -10.48 -16.05
CA GLU A 348 10.55 -9.12 -16.43
C GLU A 348 9.94 -7.98 -15.59
N ILE A 349 8.76 -8.17 -15.00
CA ILE A 349 8.11 -7.14 -14.16
C ILE A 349 8.81 -7.03 -12.79
N ILE A 350 9.45 -8.11 -12.32
CA ILE A 350 10.03 -8.22 -10.98
C ILE A 350 11.57 -8.21 -11.02
N GLU A 351 12.22 -8.63 -12.11
CA GLU A 351 13.67 -8.43 -12.32
C GLU A 351 14.13 -6.96 -12.19
N ASN A 352 13.24 -5.99 -12.44
CA ASN A 352 13.53 -4.56 -12.21
C ASN A 352 13.66 -4.20 -10.73
N VAL A 353 13.10 -5.01 -9.82
CA VAL A 353 13.24 -4.88 -8.36
C VAL A 353 14.48 -5.63 -7.84
N GLU A 354 15.09 -6.51 -8.64
CA GLU A 354 16.25 -7.32 -8.21
C GLU A 354 17.58 -6.55 -8.19
N LYS A 355 17.67 -5.40 -8.87
CA LYS A 355 18.94 -4.65 -9.03
C LYS A 355 19.20 -3.55 -8.00
N GLU A 356 18.37 -3.40 -6.96
CA GLU A 356 18.50 -2.29 -5.99
C GLU A 356 18.91 -2.71 -4.55
N ASN A 357 18.95 -4.01 -4.21
CA ASN A 357 19.06 -4.48 -2.81
C ASN A 357 20.43 -5.04 -2.35
N GLU A 358 21.55 -4.71 -3.00
CA GLU A 358 22.88 -5.16 -2.52
C GLU A 358 23.91 -4.01 -2.48
N LEU A 359 23.78 -3.13 -1.48
CA LEU A 359 24.85 -2.27 -1.00
C LEU A 359 24.82 -2.17 0.53
N GLU A 360 25.90 -2.61 1.17
CA GLU A 360 26.12 -2.48 2.60
C GLU A 360 26.24 -1.00 3.00
N ILE A 361 25.45 -0.57 3.97
CA ILE A 361 25.62 0.73 4.63
C ILE A 361 26.54 0.50 5.83
N GLU A 362 27.82 0.82 5.69
CA GLU A 362 28.73 0.88 6.84
C GLU A 362 28.32 2.03 7.78
N GLU A 363 27.99 1.70 9.03
CA GLU A 363 27.85 2.69 10.10
C GLU A 363 29.19 3.40 10.33
N LEU A 364 29.28 4.68 9.97
CA LEU A 364 30.39 5.54 10.38
C LEU A 364 29.97 6.49 11.50
N ILE A 365 30.78 6.45 12.55
CA ILE A 365 30.53 6.99 13.89
C ILE A 365 30.70 8.51 13.93
N GLU A 366 29.90 9.19 14.75
CA GLU A 366 30.00 10.63 15.04
C GLU A 366 31.33 11.00 15.74
N GLU A 367 32.05 12.00 15.22
CA GLU A 367 33.01 12.80 16.01
C GLU A 367 32.92 14.31 15.64
N ASP A 368 32.68 15.15 16.66
CA ASP A 368 32.63 16.62 16.59
C ASP A 368 34.04 17.26 16.49
N ILE A 369 34.39 17.96 15.39
CA ILE A 369 35.42 19.03 15.41
C ILE A 369 35.23 20.08 14.26
N PRO A 370 35.88 21.28 14.25
CA PRO A 370 35.12 22.52 14.07
C PRO A 370 35.54 23.45 12.89
N VAL A 371 34.68 24.43 12.65
CA VAL A 371 34.80 25.71 11.91
C VAL A 371 36.07 26.00 11.07
N SER A 372 35.82 26.11 9.76
CA SER A 372 36.56 26.86 8.72
C SER A 372 38.07 26.63 8.53
N LYS A 373 38.39 25.71 7.62
CA LYS A 373 39.47 25.89 6.63
C LYS A 373 38.86 25.85 5.24
N GLU A 374 39.40 26.63 4.30
CA GLU A 374 39.10 26.45 2.87
C GLU A 374 39.65 25.09 2.42
N ILE A 375 38.76 24.10 2.27
CA ILE A 375 39.12 22.79 1.74
C ILE A 375 39.30 22.94 0.22
N LYS A 376 40.54 23.00 -0.24
CA LYS A 376 40.85 22.89 -1.67
C LYS A 376 40.61 21.45 -2.12
N ARG A 377 39.45 21.20 -2.73
CA ARG A 377 39.09 19.91 -3.33
C ARG A 377 39.81 19.78 -4.68
N GLU A 378 40.49 18.65 -4.91
CA GLU A 378 41.34 18.47 -6.09
C GLU A 378 40.57 18.12 -7.37
N LYS A 379 39.38 17.50 -7.25
CA LYS A 379 38.53 17.14 -8.38
C LYS A 379 37.12 17.73 -8.22
N ASP A 380 36.51 17.97 -9.37
CA ASP A 380 35.14 18.45 -9.51
C ASP A 380 34.10 17.34 -9.26
N ILE A 381 32.87 17.70 -8.92
CA ILE A 381 31.73 16.79 -8.73
C ILE A 381 31.53 15.92 -9.97
N PHE A 382 31.63 16.53 -11.16
CA PHE A 382 31.50 15.83 -12.45
C PHE A 382 32.58 14.76 -12.70
N SER A 383 33.68 14.73 -11.94
CA SER A 383 34.68 13.66 -12.05
C SER A 383 34.22 12.33 -11.42
N PHE A 384 33.15 12.36 -10.63
CA PHE A 384 32.52 11.20 -9.99
C PHE A 384 31.31 10.66 -10.76
N LEU A 385 31.00 11.24 -11.94
CA LEU A 385 29.88 10.86 -12.79
C LEU A 385 30.36 10.64 -14.22
N SER A 386 29.95 9.54 -14.86
CA SER A 386 30.11 9.39 -16.30
C SER A 386 29.09 10.25 -17.04
N LYS A 387 29.37 10.59 -18.30
CA LYS A 387 28.44 11.37 -19.13
C LYS A 387 27.03 10.74 -19.20
N LYS A 388 26.94 9.41 -19.26
CA LYS A 388 25.65 8.69 -19.28
C LYS A 388 24.87 8.79 -17.97
N GLU A 389 25.55 9.00 -16.85
CA GLU A 389 24.90 9.22 -15.55
C GLU A 389 24.43 10.66 -15.42
N ILE A 390 25.22 11.63 -15.92
CA ILE A 390 24.81 13.04 -16.02
C ILE A 390 23.54 13.17 -16.88
N ASP A 391 23.53 12.61 -18.10
CA ASP A 391 22.36 12.64 -19.01
C ASP A 391 21.10 12.02 -18.34
N LYS A 392 21.27 10.95 -17.54
CA LYS A 392 20.19 10.31 -16.77
C LYS A 392 19.73 11.14 -15.57
N ILE A 393 20.65 11.76 -14.85
CA ILE A 393 20.34 12.62 -13.70
C ILE A 393 19.52 13.83 -14.17
N ILE A 394 19.93 14.48 -15.26
CA ILE A 394 19.19 15.59 -15.86
C ILE A 394 17.76 15.15 -16.24
N SER A 395 17.61 14.06 -16.97
CA SER A 395 16.28 13.59 -17.44
C SER A 395 15.37 13.05 -16.32
N LEU A 396 15.92 12.30 -15.35
CA LEU A 396 15.12 11.58 -14.33
C LEU A 396 15.05 12.28 -12.97
N ILE A 397 15.94 13.23 -12.68
CA ILE A 397 15.92 14.02 -11.44
C ILE A 397 15.48 15.45 -11.72
N PHE A 398 15.97 16.09 -12.79
CA PHE A 398 15.68 17.49 -13.10
C PHE A 398 14.62 17.66 -14.20
N ASN A 399 13.97 16.58 -14.67
CA ASN A 399 12.96 16.60 -15.74
C ASN A 399 13.43 17.33 -17.01
N ASP A 400 14.65 17.04 -17.46
CA ASP A 400 15.33 17.66 -18.60
C ASP A 400 15.73 19.16 -18.42
N ASP A 401 15.72 19.68 -17.19
CA ASP A 401 16.21 21.03 -16.86
C ASP A 401 17.74 21.04 -16.61
N GLU A 402 18.51 21.25 -17.70
CA GLU A 402 19.98 21.37 -17.65
C GLU A 402 20.47 22.59 -16.86
N ASP A 403 19.69 23.69 -16.85
CA ASP A 403 20.06 24.94 -16.19
C ASP A 403 19.95 24.77 -14.66
N ASP A 404 18.86 24.23 -14.12
CA ASP A 404 18.73 24.02 -12.67
C ASP A 404 19.65 22.92 -12.14
N PHE A 405 19.94 21.88 -12.95
CA PHE A 405 21.00 20.92 -12.64
C PHE A 405 22.36 21.62 -12.45
N THR A 406 22.74 22.48 -13.39
CA THR A 406 24.01 23.22 -13.34
C THR A 406 24.06 24.16 -12.14
N ASN A 407 23.02 24.97 -11.93
CA ASN A 407 22.89 25.87 -10.77
C ASN A 407 22.92 25.11 -9.43
N THR A 408 22.39 23.89 -9.39
CA THR A 408 22.40 23.04 -8.19
C THR A 408 23.81 22.50 -7.92
N MET A 409 24.52 22.01 -8.94
CA MET A 409 25.90 21.53 -8.77
C MET A 409 26.85 22.66 -8.33
N GLU A 410 26.68 23.88 -8.86
CA GLU A 410 27.44 25.06 -8.43
C GLU A 410 27.21 25.36 -6.94
N LYS A 411 25.95 25.48 -6.49
CA LYS A 411 25.61 25.68 -5.06
C LYS A 411 26.13 24.57 -4.14
N ILE A 412 26.10 23.32 -4.59
CA ILE A 412 26.67 22.17 -3.86
C ILE A 412 28.20 22.32 -3.76
N SER A 413 28.87 22.77 -4.83
CA SER A 413 30.32 22.98 -4.80
C SER A 413 30.76 24.07 -3.81
N GLU A 414 29.92 25.09 -3.59
CA GLU A 414 30.17 26.18 -2.63
C GLU A 414 29.94 25.79 -1.16
N CYS A 415 29.25 24.68 -0.89
CA CYS A 415 28.97 24.23 0.47
C CYS A 415 30.25 23.85 1.24
N ILE A 416 30.24 24.06 2.56
CA ILE A 416 31.42 23.84 3.42
C ILE A 416 31.67 22.33 3.62
N GLY A 417 30.59 21.55 3.78
CA GLY A 417 30.63 20.11 4.02
C GLY A 417 29.40 19.38 3.48
N TYR A 418 29.46 18.05 3.51
CA TYR A 418 28.44 17.17 2.94
C TYR A 418 27.04 17.40 3.55
N GLU A 419 26.94 17.72 4.84
CA GLU A 419 25.67 17.97 5.52
C GLU A 419 24.87 19.09 4.84
N GLN A 420 25.50 20.23 4.55
CA GLN A 420 24.88 21.37 3.84
C GLN A 420 24.48 21.00 2.41
N ALA A 421 25.33 20.24 1.70
CA ALA A 421 25.01 19.73 0.38
C ALA A 421 23.84 18.72 0.39
N SER A 422 23.71 17.93 1.45
CA SER A 422 22.62 16.96 1.63
C SER A 422 21.27 17.65 1.79
N GLU A 423 21.21 18.82 2.44
CA GLU A 423 19.99 19.63 2.50
C GLU A 423 19.59 20.21 1.13
N ILE A 424 20.57 20.59 0.31
CA ILE A 424 20.31 20.98 -1.09
C ILE A 424 19.76 19.78 -1.88
N LEU A 425 20.38 18.60 -1.77
CA LEU A 425 19.90 17.38 -2.44
C LEU A 425 18.49 16.98 -1.97
N LYS A 426 18.19 17.04 -0.67
CA LYS A 426 16.83 16.83 -0.13
C LYS A 426 15.84 17.81 -0.75
N SER A 427 16.20 19.10 -0.84
CA SER A 427 15.37 20.13 -1.47
C SER A 427 15.13 19.87 -2.96
N VAL A 428 16.14 19.40 -3.69
CA VAL A 428 16.04 19.02 -5.12
C VAL A 428 15.11 17.81 -5.28
N PHE A 429 15.36 16.71 -4.55
CA PHE A 429 14.53 15.52 -4.61
C PHE A 429 13.08 15.81 -4.21
N PHE A 430 12.87 16.68 -3.22
CA PHE A 430 11.55 17.16 -2.84
C PHE A 430 10.88 17.99 -3.95
N THR A 431 11.59 18.98 -4.51
CA THR A 431 11.08 19.89 -5.55
C THR A 431 10.65 19.15 -6.81
N TYR A 432 11.49 18.21 -7.27
CA TYR A 432 11.24 17.40 -8.46
C TYR A 432 10.43 16.12 -8.16
N ARG A 433 10.04 15.88 -6.90
CA ARG A 433 9.29 14.69 -6.42
C ARG A 433 9.99 13.36 -6.73
N VAL A 434 11.31 13.37 -6.71
CA VAL A 434 12.19 12.23 -6.91
C VAL A 434 12.29 11.46 -5.58
N ASN A 435 12.07 10.14 -5.61
CA ASN A 435 12.33 9.31 -4.44
C ASN A 435 13.86 9.24 -4.22
N PRO A 436 14.40 9.66 -3.07
CA PRO A 436 15.85 9.66 -2.80
C PRO A 436 16.53 8.30 -2.95
N TYR A 437 15.76 7.21 -2.83
CA TYR A 437 16.27 5.84 -2.93
C TYR A 437 16.33 5.30 -4.38
N LYS A 438 15.81 6.03 -5.37
CA LYS A 438 15.97 5.64 -6.79
C LYS A 438 17.44 5.64 -7.20
N ARG A 439 17.86 4.67 -8.02
CA ARG A 439 19.24 4.54 -8.52
C ARG A 439 19.90 5.87 -8.91
N GLU A 440 19.27 6.69 -9.73
CA GLU A 440 19.86 7.97 -10.16
C GLU A 440 20.04 8.97 -8.99
N ALA A 441 19.08 9.02 -8.06
CA ALA A 441 19.17 9.88 -6.86
C ALA A 441 20.27 9.41 -5.90
N VAL A 442 20.39 8.09 -5.71
CA VAL A 442 21.51 7.46 -4.99
C VAL A 442 22.84 7.74 -5.71
N THR A 443 22.88 7.65 -7.05
CA THR A 443 24.10 7.94 -7.84
C THR A 443 24.55 9.39 -7.66
N LEU A 444 23.62 10.35 -7.72
CA LEU A 444 23.92 11.75 -7.47
C LEU A 444 24.37 11.99 -6.02
N THR A 445 23.68 11.39 -5.04
CA THR A 445 24.03 11.52 -3.61
C THR A 445 25.41 10.95 -3.31
N ASN A 446 25.76 9.80 -3.90
CA ASN A 446 27.08 9.18 -3.77
C ASN A 446 28.18 10.00 -4.45
N ALA A 447 27.92 10.56 -5.64
CA ALA A 447 28.87 11.46 -6.31
C ALA A 447 29.15 12.72 -5.48
N VAL A 448 28.12 13.32 -4.90
CA VAL A 448 28.26 14.47 -3.98
C VAL A 448 28.99 14.06 -2.71
N SER A 449 28.65 12.93 -2.07
CA SER A 449 29.36 12.42 -0.90
C SER A 449 30.86 12.21 -1.19
N ASN A 450 31.18 11.50 -2.28
CA ASN A 450 32.56 11.28 -2.71
C ASN A 450 33.32 12.59 -2.98
N TYR A 451 32.65 13.61 -3.53
CA TYR A 451 33.24 14.93 -3.75
C TYR A 451 33.64 15.64 -2.43
N PHE A 452 32.89 15.46 -1.34
CA PHE A 452 33.26 16.00 -0.03
C PHE A 452 34.31 15.17 0.71
N HIS A 453 34.38 13.87 0.46
CA HIS A 453 35.32 12.94 1.12
C HIS A 453 36.70 12.82 0.42
N GLN A 454 36.99 13.65 -0.59
CA GLN A 454 38.26 13.63 -1.34
C GLN A 454 39.55 13.89 -0.54
N GLY A 455 39.44 14.27 0.74
CA GLY A 455 40.56 14.79 1.55
C GLY A 455 40.80 14.07 2.88
N ASN A 456 40.22 12.89 3.10
CA ASN A 456 40.50 12.02 4.24
C ASN A 456 41.36 10.81 3.83
#